data_AF-M7AY49-F1
#
_entry.id   AF-M7AY49-F1
#
_cell.length_a   1.000
_cell.length_b   1.000
_cell.length_c   1.000
_cell.angle_alpha   90.00
_cell.angle_beta   90.00
_cell.angle_gamma   90.00
#
_symmetry.space_group_name_H-M   'P 1'
#
loop_
_entity.id
_entity.type
_entity.pdbx_description
1 polymer ?
#
loop_
_entity_poly.entity_id
_entity_poly.type
_entity_poly.pdbx_seq_one_letter_code
_entity_poly.pdbx_strand_id
1 'polypeptide(L)'
;YMSDEDGYQSYCTSCCEGTQELLLCSNASCCRCLCVEWLESLVGHGTLAKAKEQEPWSCYRCQPQKCYGVLLRRLDWNVWLQDFFTSDKGQEYDAPKI
;
A
#
# COMPACT_ATOMS: atom_id res chain seq x y z
N TYR A 1 7.79 8.33 -4.54
CA TYR A 1 8.37 7.80 -3.28
C TYR A 1 8.36 8.90 -2.23
N MET A 2 7.15 9.32 -1.82
CA MET A 2 6.97 10.36 -0.80
C MET A 2 6.63 9.66 0.51
N SER A 3 7.26 10.12 1.58
CA SER A 3 7.04 9.64 2.94
C SER A 3 6.75 10.83 3.85
N ASP A 4 5.87 10.61 4.81
CA ASP A 4 5.56 11.59 5.85
C ASP A 4 6.65 11.58 6.94
N GLU A 5 6.55 12.54 7.88
CA GLU A 5 7.53 12.71 8.97
C GLU A 5 7.60 11.51 9.91
N ASP A 6 6.54 10.69 9.97
CA ASP A 6 6.49 9.45 10.75
C ASP A 6 7.20 8.26 10.07
N GLY A 7 7.72 8.47 8.85
CA GLY A 7 8.44 7.47 8.07
C GLY A 7 7.54 6.55 7.23
N TYR A 8 6.22 6.65 7.33
CA TYR A 8 5.28 5.94 6.45
C TYR A 8 5.14 6.64 5.11
N GLN A 9 4.64 5.92 4.10
CA GLN A 9 4.32 6.52 2.80
C GLN A 9 3.19 7.55 2.94
N SER A 10 3.33 8.71 2.30
CA SER A 10 2.34 9.79 2.32
C SER A 10 1.02 9.45 1.63
N TYR A 11 1.03 8.39 0.80
CA TYR A 11 -0.11 7.99 -0.02
C TYR A 11 -0.30 6.48 0.08
N CYS A 12 -1.54 6.03 -0.08
CA CYS A 12 -1.87 4.61 -0.17
C CYS A 12 -0.98 3.92 -1.20
N THR A 13 -0.32 2.82 -0.80
CA THR A 13 0.56 2.04 -1.67
C THR A 13 -0.12 1.55 -2.95
N SER A 14 -1.45 1.43 -2.95
CA SER A 14 -2.19 0.78 -4.03
C SER A 14 -2.93 1.72 -4.98
N CYS A 15 -3.58 2.77 -4.47
CA CYS A 15 -4.27 3.75 -5.33
C CYS A 15 -3.48 5.05 -5.52
N CYS A 16 -2.37 5.26 -4.79
CA CYS A 16 -1.59 6.49 -4.79
C CYS A 16 -2.39 7.75 -4.37
N GLU A 17 -3.55 7.57 -3.74
CA GLU A 17 -4.34 8.66 -3.14
C GLU A 17 -4.01 8.79 -1.65
N GLY A 18 -4.15 10.02 -1.11
CA GLY A 18 -3.74 10.37 0.26
C GLY A 18 -4.78 11.17 1.04
N THR A 19 -6.00 11.34 0.52
CA THR A 19 -7.05 12.17 1.12
C THR A 19 -7.97 11.41 2.09
N GLN A 20 -7.71 10.13 2.35
CA GLN A 20 -8.61 9.23 3.09
C GLN A 20 -7.96 8.62 4.34
N GLU A 21 -8.77 7.99 5.21
CA GLU A 21 -8.28 7.20 6.35
C GLU A 21 -7.31 6.11 5.86
N LEU A 22 -6.09 6.11 6.41
CA LEU A 22 -5.03 5.17 6.07
C LEU A 22 -4.81 4.17 7.22
N LEU A 23 -4.68 2.89 6.88
CA LEU A 23 -4.22 1.84 7.77
C LEU A 23 -2.70 1.66 7.62
N LEU A 24 -1.98 1.83 8.72
CA LEU A 24 -0.51 1.73 8.78
C LEU A 24 -0.07 0.29 9.11
N CYS A 25 0.91 -0.22 8.37
CA CYS A 25 1.45 -1.55 8.62
C CYS A 25 2.35 -1.56 9.86
N SER A 26 2.05 -2.38 10.87
CA SER A 26 2.83 -2.48 12.10
C SER A 26 4.10 -3.35 12.00
N ASN A 27 4.39 -3.92 10.82
CA ASN A 27 5.62 -4.69 10.63
C ASN A 27 6.83 -3.73 10.59
N ALA A 28 7.81 -3.95 11.48
CA ALA A 28 8.95 -3.06 11.70
C ALA A 28 9.78 -2.73 10.45
N SER A 29 9.80 -3.60 9.44
CA SER A 29 10.52 -3.37 8.17
C SER A 29 9.61 -2.87 7.03
N CYS A 30 8.42 -2.35 7.34
CA CYS A 30 7.42 -1.95 6.36
C CYS A 30 6.84 -0.58 6.70
N CYS A 31 7.01 0.38 5.79
CA CYS A 31 6.49 1.74 5.89
C CYS A 31 5.22 1.96 5.05
N ARG A 32 4.51 0.88 4.69
CA ARG A 32 3.36 0.96 3.77
C ARG A 32 2.07 1.27 4.52
N CYS A 33 1.23 2.06 3.87
CA CYS A 33 -0.12 2.35 4.29
C CYS A 33 -1.11 2.02 3.16
N LEU A 34 -2.35 1.67 3.51
CA LEU A 34 -3.42 1.38 2.57
C LEU A 34 -4.67 2.16 2.97
N CYS A 35 -5.34 2.82 2.02
CA CYS A 35 -6.59 3.50 2.32
C CYS A 35 -7.72 2.50 2.57
N VAL A 36 -8.60 2.87 3.50
CA VAL A 36 -9.70 2.03 3.94
C VAL A 36 -10.68 1.74 2.80
N GLU A 37 -11.04 2.74 2.00
CA GLU A 37 -12.02 2.55 0.92
C GLU A 37 -11.57 1.49 -0.09
N TRP A 38 -10.31 1.54 -0.51
CA TRP A 38 -9.75 0.57 -1.43
C TRP A 38 -9.75 -0.85 -0.84
N LEU A 39 -9.48 -0.97 0.46
CA LEU A 39 -9.53 -2.24 1.17
C LEU A 39 -10.94 -2.81 1.30
N GLU A 40 -11.90 -1.98 1.68
CA GLU A 40 -13.32 -2.36 1.75
C GLU A 40 -13.84 -2.81 0.38
N SER A 41 -13.40 -2.15 -0.70
CA SER A 41 -13.77 -2.46 -2.08
C SER A 41 -13.17 -3.78 -2.59
N LEU A 42 -11.88 -4.05 -2.35
CA LEU A 42 -11.21 -5.24 -2.90
C LEU A 42 -11.20 -6.45 -1.98
N VAL A 43 -11.05 -6.25 -0.67
CA VAL A 43 -10.95 -7.33 0.31
C VAL A 43 -12.33 -7.68 0.86
N GLY A 44 -13.21 -6.69 0.93
CA GLY A 44 -14.62 -6.83 1.29
C GLY A 44 -15.02 -5.98 2.48
N HIS A 45 -16.34 -5.84 2.67
CA HIS A 45 -16.89 -5.02 3.74
C HIS A 45 -16.47 -5.49 5.15
N GLY A 46 -16.16 -4.55 6.03
CA GLY A 46 -15.70 -4.79 7.40
C GLY A 46 -14.22 -5.15 7.52
N THR A 47 -13.43 -4.91 6.47
CA THR A 47 -11.98 -5.12 6.48
C THR A 47 -11.31 -4.20 7.51
N LEU A 48 -11.75 -2.95 7.63
CA LEU A 48 -11.24 -2.01 8.64
C LEU A 48 -11.46 -2.54 10.07
N ALA A 49 -12.66 -3.01 10.37
CA ALA A 49 -12.99 -3.53 11.70
C ALA A 49 -12.09 -4.73 12.05
N LYS A 50 -11.95 -5.68 11.12
CA LYS A 50 -11.05 -6.84 11.29
C LYS A 50 -9.58 -6.44 11.43
N ALA A 51 -9.14 -5.40 10.71
CA ALA A 51 -7.79 -4.88 10.83
C ALA A 51 -7.55 -4.25 12.21
N LYS A 52 -8.52 -3.48 12.72
CA LYS A 52 -8.48 -2.90 14.08
C LYS A 52 -8.48 -3.96 15.18
N GLU A 53 -9.15 -5.10 14.97
CA GLU A 53 -9.11 -6.24 15.89
C GLU A 53 -7.76 -6.99 15.86
N GLN A 54 -6.99 -6.89 14.77
CA GLN A 54 -5.64 -7.43 14.67
C GLN A 54 -4.61 -6.38 15.10
N GLU A 55 -4.29 -6.31 16.39
CA GLU A 55 -3.12 -5.55 16.87
C GLU A 55 -1.98 -6.51 17.25
N PRO A 56 -0.80 -6.42 16.61
CA PRO A 56 -0.40 -5.54 15.50
C PRO A 56 -0.91 -5.98 14.12
N TRP A 57 -1.35 -5.03 13.28
CA TRP A 57 -1.84 -5.33 11.93
C TRP A 57 -0.70 -5.34 10.91
N SER A 58 -0.62 -6.40 10.10
CA SER A 58 0.30 -6.47 8.96
C SER A 58 -0.44 -6.21 7.67
N CYS A 59 0.08 -5.34 6.79
CA CYS A 59 -0.55 -5.12 5.49
C CYS A 59 -0.48 -6.36 4.59
N TYR A 60 -1.30 -6.43 3.55
CA TYR A 60 -1.39 -7.57 2.63
C TYR A 60 -0.10 -7.86 1.84
N ARG A 61 0.88 -6.95 1.88
CA ARG A 61 2.23 -7.20 1.34
C ARG A 61 3.13 -7.96 2.31
N CYS A 62 2.92 -7.80 3.61
CA CYS A 62 3.67 -8.45 4.68
C CYS A 62 3.03 -9.76 5.15
N GLN A 63 1.71 -9.92 4.96
CA GLN A 63 1.02 -11.16 5.29
C GLN A 63 1.40 -12.32 4.32
N PRO A 64 1.16 -13.59 4.71
CA PRO A 64 1.38 -14.75 3.86
C PRO A 64 0.68 -14.66 2.51
N GLN A 65 1.28 -15.30 1.50
CA GLN A 65 0.72 -15.34 0.15
C GLN A 65 -0.63 -16.08 0.14
N LYS A 66 -1.72 -15.34 -0.10
CA LYS A 66 -3.06 -15.87 -0.39
C LYS A 66 -3.93 -14.80 -1.06
N CYS A 67 -5.14 -15.19 -1.46
CA CYS A 67 -6.17 -14.25 -1.88
C CYS A 67 -6.85 -13.61 -0.66
N TYR A 68 -7.13 -12.32 -0.76
CA TYR A 68 -7.87 -11.54 0.23
C TYR A 68 -9.03 -10.85 -0.48
N GLY A 69 -10.22 -11.47 -0.43
CA GLY A 69 -11.29 -11.08 -1.37
C GLY A 69 -10.81 -11.29 -2.80
N VAL A 70 -10.83 -10.23 -3.62
CA VAL A 70 -10.29 -10.26 -4.99
C VAL A 70 -8.82 -9.79 -5.06
N LEU A 71 -8.23 -9.38 -3.94
CA LEU A 71 -6.83 -8.95 -3.89
C LEU A 71 -5.89 -10.17 -3.90
N LEU A 72 -5.02 -10.23 -4.91
CA LEU A 72 -3.93 -11.20 -4.99
C LEU A 72 -2.59 -10.49 -5.21
N ARG A 73 -1.64 -10.75 -4.31
CA ARG A 73 -0.28 -10.21 -4.40
C ARG A 73 0.50 -10.91 -5.52
N ARG A 74 1.07 -10.14 -6.45
CA ARG A 74 2.05 -10.66 -7.41
C ARG A 74 3.32 -11.16 -6.70
N LEU A 75 3.80 -12.34 -7.07
CA LEU A 75 5.03 -12.93 -6.49
C LEU A 75 6.29 -12.22 -7.01
N ASP A 76 6.25 -11.81 -8.26
CA ASP A 76 7.29 -11.12 -9.01
C ASP A 76 7.22 -9.59 -8.89
N TRP A 77 6.47 -9.06 -7.90
CA TRP A 77 6.19 -7.62 -7.79
C TRP A 77 7.45 -6.75 -7.79
N ASN A 78 8.54 -7.21 -7.18
CA ASN A 78 9.80 -6.47 -7.11
C ASN A 78 10.41 -6.27 -8.49
N VAL A 79 10.46 -7.35 -9.28
CA VAL A 79 11.02 -7.34 -10.64
C VAL A 79 10.13 -6.49 -11.54
N TRP A 80 8.81 -6.70 -11.48
CA TRP A 80 7.86 -5.91 -12.25
C TRP A 80 7.97 -4.41 -11.94
N LEU A 81 8.11 -4.05 -10.65
CA LEU A 81 8.26 -2.66 -10.25
C LEU A 81 9.58 -2.06 -10.72
N GLN A 82 10.67 -2.83 -10.63
CA GLN A 82 11.98 -2.41 -11.15
C GLN A 82 11.93 -2.18 -12.66
N ASP A 83 11.33 -3.11 -13.40
CA ASP A 83 11.16 -3.01 -14.85
C ASP A 83 10.30 -1.80 -15.21
N PHE A 84 9.23 -1.54 -14.48
CA PHE A 84 8.38 -0.36 -14.67
C PHE A 84 9.18 0.95 -14.58
N PHE A 85 10.04 1.10 -13.56
CA PHE A 85 10.87 2.30 -13.40
C PHE A 85 12.05 2.38 -14.37
N THR A 86 12.56 1.25 -14.84
CA THR A 86 13.75 1.22 -15.73
C THR A 86 13.39 1.24 -17.21
N SER A 87 12.15 0.87 -17.56
CA SER A 87 11.63 0.91 -18.93
C SER A 87 11.15 2.29 -19.37
N ASP A 88 10.88 3.20 -18.43
CA ASP A 88 10.48 4.57 -18.73
C ASP A 88 11.70 5.51 -18.71
N LYS A 89 12.25 5.79 -19.90
CA LYS A 89 13.35 6.76 -20.10
C LYS A 89 12.86 8.17 -20.44
N GLY A 90 11.63 8.57 -20.05
CA GLY A 90 11.07 9.84 -20.54
C GLY A 90 10.03 10.56 -19.67
N GLN A 91 9.53 9.99 -18.57
CA GLN A 91 8.63 10.75 -17.69
C GLN A 91 9.39 11.76 -16.82
N GLU A 92 9.36 13.04 -17.22
CA GLU A 92 9.51 14.16 -16.29
C GLU A 92 8.33 14.12 -15.31
N TYR A 93 8.61 13.79 -14.05
CA TYR A 93 7.63 13.90 -12.98
C TYR A 93 7.72 15.33 -12.42
N ASP A 94 6.60 16.05 -12.42
CA ASP A 94 6.53 17.36 -11.77
C ASP A 94 6.96 17.23 -10.30
N ALA A 95 7.77 18.18 -9.84
CA ALA A 95 8.19 18.24 -8.45
C ALA A 95 6.96 18.27 -7.53
N PRO A 96 6.99 17.56 -6.38
CA PRO A 96 5.91 17.63 -5.40
C PRO A 96 5.65 19.10 -5.05
N LYS A 97 4.40 19.54 -5.18
CA LYS A 97 4.00 20.87 -4.71
C LYS A 97 4.04 20.85 -3.19
N ILE A 98 5.07 21.47 -2.63
CA ILE A 98 5.24 21.76 -1.20
C ILE A 98 4.21 22.80 -0.78
#